data_AF-A0A924PD10-F1
#
_entry.id   AF-A0A924PD10-F1
#
_cell.length_a   1.000
_cell.length_b   1.000
_cell.length_c   1.000
_cell.angle_alpha   90.00
_cell.angle_beta   90.00
_cell.angle_gamma   90.00
#
_symmetry.space_group_name_H-M   'P 1'
#
loop_
_entity.id
_entity.type
_entity.pdbx_description
1 polymer ?
#
loop_
_entity_poly.entity_id
_entity_poly.type
_entity_poly.pdbx_seq_one_letter_code
_entity_poly.pdbx_strand_id
1 'polypeptide(L)'
;MISNYSHHSDRFVGDRWILCGDAAVFLDPIFSSAVHVSVTSARFASKVVINAFRHGELLTSNGTGEKYQANLLRGVHRFHNLISLFYRTNFVEGMKKTLQRENMRQAFTSAVAGDVWDDENIIFKMKVL
;
A
#
# COMPACT_ATOMS: atom_id res chain seq x y z
N MET A 1 -24.69 -8.23 8.12
CA MET A 1 -23.95 -6.96 7.99
C MET A 1 -22.48 -7.28 8.19
N ILE A 2 -21.69 -7.36 7.11
CA ILE A 2 -20.23 -7.40 7.24
C ILE A 2 -19.81 -5.93 7.37
N SER A 3 -19.23 -5.58 8.52
CA SER A 3 -18.65 -4.26 8.75
C SER A 3 -17.52 -4.06 7.75
N ASN A 4 -17.56 -2.96 7.00
CA ASN A 4 -16.47 -2.58 6.12
C ASN A 4 -15.33 -2.08 7.04
N TYR A 5 -14.38 -2.95 7.40
CA TYR A 5 -13.32 -2.60 8.36
C TYR A 5 -12.24 -1.72 7.76
N SER A 6 -12.24 -1.47 6.43
CA SER A 6 -11.23 -0.63 5.77
C SER A 6 -11.51 0.86 6.00
N HIS A 7 -10.49 1.61 6.40
CA HIS A 7 -10.54 3.06 6.59
C HIS A 7 -9.20 3.71 6.23
N HIS A 8 -9.22 5.01 5.96
CA HIS A 8 -8.02 5.84 5.93
C HIS A 8 -8.29 7.20 6.54
N SER A 9 -7.24 7.87 7.00
CA SER A 9 -7.28 9.28 7.39
C SER A 9 -7.22 10.19 6.16
N ASP A 10 -7.90 11.35 6.16
CA ASP A 10 -7.85 12.30 5.04
C ASP A 10 -6.44 12.89 4.83
N ARG A 11 -5.68 13.00 5.92
CA ARG A 11 -4.30 13.51 5.93
C ARG A 11 -3.42 12.57 6.74
N PHE A 12 -2.27 12.20 6.19
CA PHE A 12 -1.30 11.33 6.87
C PHE A 12 -0.16 12.14 7.50
N VAL A 13 -0.09 13.44 7.21
CA VAL A 13 0.95 14.33 7.70
C VAL A 13 0.40 15.72 7.97
N GLY A 14 0.97 16.38 8.98
CA GLY A 14 0.93 17.82 9.18
C GLY A 14 2.28 18.29 9.69
N ASP A 15 2.41 19.59 9.93
CA ASP A 15 3.70 20.25 10.18
C ASP A 15 4.58 19.56 11.23
N ARG A 16 3.97 18.97 12.26
CA ARG A 16 4.65 18.37 13.42
C ARG A 16 4.15 16.96 13.78
N TRP A 17 3.38 16.33 12.89
CA TRP A 17 2.84 14.99 13.12
C TRP A 17 2.80 14.18 11.83
N ILE A 18 2.91 12.85 11.96
CA ILE A 18 2.83 11.90 10.86
C ILE A 18 2.15 10.62 11.35
N LEU A 19 1.21 10.10 10.59
CA LEU A 19 0.49 8.86 10.90
C LEU A 19 1.16 7.68 10.21
N CYS A 20 1.26 6.55 10.89
CA CYS A 20 1.81 5.29 10.37
C CYS A 20 0.87 4.12 10.72
N GLY A 21 0.99 3.02 9.97
CA GLY A 21 0.17 1.82 10.15
C GLY A 21 -1.33 2.13 10.14
N ASP A 22 -2.08 1.45 10.99
CA ASP A 22 -3.54 1.52 11.08
C ASP A 22 -4.07 2.92 11.41
N ALA A 23 -3.25 3.79 12.02
CA ALA A 23 -3.62 5.19 12.25
C ALA A 23 -3.67 6.00 10.94
N ALA A 24 -2.86 5.63 9.94
CA ALA A 24 -2.95 6.21 8.62
C ALA A 24 -4.04 5.51 7.79
N VAL A 25 -4.00 4.17 7.75
CA VAL A 25 -4.83 3.37 6.85
C VAL A 25 -4.89 1.91 7.29
N PHE A 26 -6.08 1.32 7.20
CA PHE A 26 -6.32 -0.10 7.41
C PHE A 26 -7.08 -0.68 6.20
N LEU A 27 -6.70 -1.90 5.82
CA LEU A 27 -7.33 -2.67 4.76
C LEU A 27 -7.81 -4.01 5.31
N ASP A 28 -8.80 -4.60 4.65
CA ASP A 28 -9.31 -5.93 4.99
C ASP A 28 -8.18 -6.98 5.13
N PRO A 29 -8.15 -7.80 6.20
CA PRO A 29 -7.03 -8.67 6.53
C PRO A 29 -6.88 -9.93 5.66
N ILE A 30 -7.61 -10.10 4.55
CA ILE A 30 -7.53 -11.29 3.66
C ILE A 30 -6.09 -11.70 3.29
N PHE A 31 -5.23 -10.73 2.98
CA PHE A 31 -3.84 -10.99 2.57
C PHE A 31 -2.81 -10.75 3.68
N SER A 32 -3.24 -10.62 4.94
CA SER A 32 -2.34 -10.44 6.09
C SER A 32 -1.35 -9.26 5.94
N SER A 33 -1.76 -8.20 5.25
CA SER A 33 -0.87 -7.09 4.86
C SER A 33 -0.64 -6.04 5.97
N ALA A 34 -1.46 -6.02 7.03
CA ALA A 34 -1.47 -4.93 8.01
C ALA A 34 -0.11 -4.67 8.68
N VAL A 35 0.57 -5.73 9.13
CA VAL A 35 1.91 -5.61 9.74
C VAL A 35 2.93 -5.11 8.73
N HIS A 36 2.86 -5.60 7.48
CA HIS A 36 3.74 -5.16 6.41
C HIS A 36 3.54 -3.67 6.10
N VAL A 37 2.29 -3.22 5.94
CA VAL A 37 1.95 -1.80 5.72
C VAL A 37 2.40 -0.94 6.91
N SER A 38 2.26 -1.42 8.14
CA SER A 38 2.70 -0.72 9.35
C SER A 38 4.22 -0.53 9.39
N VAL A 39 5.00 -1.58 9.15
CA VAL A 39 6.47 -1.48 9.13
C VAL A 39 6.95 -0.63 7.94
N THR A 40 6.34 -0.81 6.76
CA THR A 40 6.72 -0.06 5.56
C THR A 40 6.38 1.43 5.67
N SER A 41 5.21 1.78 6.22
CA SER A 41 4.85 3.17 6.50
C SER A 41 5.79 3.80 7.52
N ALA A 42 6.12 3.11 8.62
CA ALA A 42 7.12 3.58 9.58
C ALA A 42 8.50 3.83 8.93
N ARG A 43 8.94 2.95 8.02
CA ARG A 43 10.19 3.12 7.26
C ARG A 43 10.15 4.35 6.34
N PHE A 44 9.02 4.66 5.72
CA PHE A 44 8.90 5.84 4.87
C PHE A 44 8.81 7.12 5.69
N ALA A 45 8.01 7.11 6.76
CA ALA A 45 7.86 8.23 7.69
C ALA A 45 9.19 8.61 8.36
N SER A 46 9.99 7.61 8.76
CA SER A 46 11.30 7.88 9.40
C SER A 46 12.24 8.68 8.50
N LYS A 47 12.21 8.45 7.18
CA LYS A 47 12.99 9.24 6.22
C LYS A 47 12.56 10.71 6.20
N VAL A 48 11.24 10.97 6.23
CA VAL A 48 10.69 12.33 6.29
C VAL A 48 11.09 13.02 7.59
N VAL A 49 10.89 12.34 8.72
CA VAL A 49 11.20 12.88 10.05
C VAL A 49 12.69 13.18 10.20
N ILE A 50 13.58 12.25 9.79
CA ILE A 50 15.02 12.46 9.85
C ILE A 50 15.44 13.64 8.97
N ASN A 51 14.88 13.78 7.77
CA ASN A 51 15.18 14.90 6.88
C ASN A 51 14.78 16.23 7.52
N ALA A 52 13.54 16.33 8.01
CA ALA A 52 13.03 17.54 8.63
C ALA A 52 13.85 17.92 9.87
N PHE A 53 14.18 16.94 10.73
CA PHE A 53 14.97 17.17 11.93
C PHE A 53 16.39 17.68 11.62
N ARG A 54 17.04 17.13 10.58
CA ARG A 54 18.40 17.55 10.18
C ARG A 54 18.47 18.98 9.65
N HIS A 55 17.40 19.47 9.03
CA HIS A 55 17.35 20.80 8.43
C HIS A 55 16.58 21.83 9.26
N GLY A 56 16.02 21.42 10.41
CA GLY A 56 15.19 22.30 11.24
C GLY A 56 13.86 22.70 10.58
N GLU A 57 13.33 21.85 9.71
CA GLU A 57 12.14 22.12 8.90
C GLU A 57 10.89 21.44 9.47
N LEU A 58 9.70 21.89 9.04
CA LEU A 58 8.44 21.19 9.29
C LEU A 58 8.32 20.01 8.31
N LEU A 59 7.53 18.99 8.68
CA LEU A 59 7.35 17.79 7.85
C LEU A 59 6.73 18.09 6.47
N THR A 60 6.05 19.23 6.35
CA THR A 60 5.34 19.72 5.17
C THR A 60 6.13 20.76 4.37
N SER A 61 7.22 21.32 4.92
CA SER A 61 7.92 22.49 4.35
C SER A 61 8.38 22.28 2.90
N ASN A 62 8.83 21.07 2.57
CA ASN A 62 9.42 20.74 1.27
C ASN A 62 8.64 19.68 0.48
N GLY A 63 7.37 19.46 0.84
CA GLY A 63 6.52 18.45 0.20
C GLY A 63 6.91 17.00 0.51
N THR A 64 7.84 16.77 1.45
CA THR A 64 8.36 15.43 1.78
C THR A 64 7.31 14.58 2.51
N GLY A 65 6.52 15.20 3.38
CA GLY A 65 5.35 14.59 4.00
C GLY A 65 4.28 14.18 2.99
N GLU A 66 3.96 15.04 2.03
CA GLU A 66 2.98 14.79 0.98
C GLU A 66 3.45 13.65 0.07
N LYS A 67 4.75 13.61 -0.24
CA LYS A 67 5.37 12.47 -0.96
C LYS A 67 5.26 11.17 -0.16
N TYR A 68 5.42 11.21 1.16
CA TYR A 68 5.17 10.06 2.02
C TYR A 68 3.73 9.56 1.89
N GLN A 69 2.74 10.45 2.03
CA GLN A 69 1.33 10.12 1.90
C GLN A 69 1.02 9.51 0.53
N ALA A 70 1.46 10.16 -0.56
CA ALA A 70 1.25 9.67 -1.91
C ALA A 70 1.91 8.30 -2.15
N ASN A 71 3.12 8.09 -1.62
CA ASN A 71 3.82 6.82 -1.76
C ASN A 71 3.14 5.69 -0.97
N LEU A 72 2.67 5.97 0.25
CA LEU A 72 1.94 4.97 1.05
C LEU A 72 0.60 4.61 0.38
N LEU A 73 -0.17 5.61 -0.06
CA LEU A 73 -1.44 5.41 -0.77
C LEU A 73 -1.26 4.59 -2.05
N ARG A 74 -0.15 4.74 -2.79
CA ARG A 74 0.14 3.93 -3.98
C ARG A 74 0.15 2.43 -3.66
N GLY A 75 0.87 2.02 -2.62
CA GLY A 75 0.94 0.61 -2.20
C GLY A 75 -0.39 0.11 -1.64
N VAL A 76 -1.07 0.94 -0.84
CA VAL A 76 -2.40 0.65 -0.30
C VAL A 76 -3.42 0.41 -1.40
N HIS A 77 -3.45 1.24 -2.46
CA HIS A 77 -4.36 1.05 -3.57
C HIS A 77 -4.11 -0.29 -4.29
N ARG A 78 -2.85 -0.69 -4.47
CA ARG A 78 -2.51 -2.00 -5.05
C ARG A 78 -2.99 -3.17 -4.17
N PHE A 79 -2.84 -3.07 -2.84
CA PHE A 79 -3.44 -4.05 -1.92
C PHE A 79 -4.97 -4.03 -1.95
N HIS A 80 -5.59 -2.86 -2.01
CA HIS A 80 -7.05 -2.73 -2.12
C HIS A 80 -7.57 -3.39 -3.40
N ASN A 81 -6.84 -3.29 -4.51
CA ASN A 81 -7.21 -3.93 -5.76
C ASN A 81 -7.06 -5.46 -5.68
N LEU A 82 -6.06 -5.98 -4.97
CA LEU A 82 -5.95 -7.41 -4.65
C LEU A 82 -7.16 -7.90 -3.85
N ILE A 83 -7.54 -7.17 -2.80
CA ILE A 83 -8.70 -7.49 -1.94
C ILE A 83 -9.98 -7.45 -2.78
N SER A 84 -10.15 -6.41 -3.60
CA SER A 84 -11.30 -6.26 -4.49
C SER A 84 -11.40 -7.40 -5.49
N LEU A 85 -10.27 -7.91 -5.98
CA LEU A 85 -10.22 -9.07 -6.87
C LEU A 85 -10.69 -10.34 -6.16
N PHE A 86 -10.29 -10.54 -4.90
CA PHE A 86 -10.70 -11.68 -4.07
C PHE A 86 -12.22 -11.77 -3.88
N TYR A 87 -12.89 -10.63 -3.69
CA TYR A 87 -14.35 -10.59 -3.50
C TYR A 87 -15.18 -10.72 -4.79
N ARG A 88 -14.56 -10.85 -5.97
CA ARG A 88 -15.30 -11.10 -7.21
C ARG A 88 -15.85 -12.53 -7.25
N THR A 89 -17.08 -12.70 -7.74
CA THR A 89 -17.82 -13.97 -7.80
C THR A 89 -17.10 -15.11 -8.53
N ASN A 90 -16.10 -14.81 -9.36
CA ASN A 90 -15.32 -15.79 -10.13
C ASN A 90 -13.81 -15.74 -9.82
N PHE A 91 -13.41 -15.27 -8.64
CA PHE A 91 -12.00 -15.08 -8.29
C PHE A 91 -11.13 -16.31 -8.59
N VAL A 92 -11.50 -17.49 -8.09
CA VAL A 92 -10.69 -18.71 -8.24
C VAL A 92 -10.48 -19.08 -9.71
N GLU A 93 -11.55 -19.09 -10.50
CA GLU A 93 -11.48 -19.44 -11.93
C GLU A 93 -10.71 -18.38 -12.75
N GLY A 94 -10.94 -17.10 -12.46
CA GLY A 94 -10.21 -15.99 -13.08
C GLY A 94 -8.71 -16.03 -12.74
N MET A 95 -8.37 -16.33 -11.50
CA MET A 95 -6.98 -16.45 -11.06
C MET A 95 -6.30 -17.67 -11.65
N LYS A 96 -6.97 -18.83 -11.76
CA LYS A 96 -6.41 -20.00 -12.45
C LYS A 96 -5.95 -19.66 -13.87
N LYS A 97 -6.80 -18.99 -14.65
CA LYS A 97 -6.47 -18.55 -16.01
C LYS A 97 -5.34 -17.50 -16.02
N THR A 98 -5.39 -16.54 -15.10
CA THR A 98 -4.39 -15.47 -15.01
C THR A 98 -3.01 -16.02 -14.66
N LEU A 99 -2.93 -16.94 -13.68
CA LEU A 99 -1.68 -17.52 -13.18
C LEU A 99 -1.04 -18.54 -14.14
N GLN A 100 -1.75 -18.97 -15.19
CA GLN A 100 -1.20 -19.81 -16.26
C GLN A 100 -0.47 -19.00 -17.35
N ARG A 101 -0.66 -17.68 -17.39
CA ARG A 101 0.06 -16.80 -18.33
C ARG A 101 1.51 -16.65 -17.90
N GLU A 102 2.38 -16.43 -18.87
CA GLU A 102 3.81 -16.23 -18.65
C GLU A 102 4.07 -15.13 -17.61
N ASN A 103 4.98 -15.39 -16.67
CA ASN A 103 5.40 -14.48 -15.59
C ASN A 103 4.32 -14.05 -14.58
N MET A 104 3.03 -14.33 -14.80
CA MET A 104 1.94 -13.88 -13.94
C MET A 104 1.92 -14.56 -12.57
N ARG A 105 2.34 -15.82 -12.48
CA ARG A 105 2.44 -16.51 -11.20
C ARG A 105 3.48 -15.84 -10.30
N GLN A 106 4.67 -15.58 -10.83
CA GLN A 106 5.74 -14.90 -10.10
C GLN A 106 5.31 -13.47 -9.70
N ALA A 107 4.70 -12.74 -10.63
CA ALA A 107 4.17 -11.40 -10.42
C ALA A 107 3.15 -11.35 -9.26
N PHE A 108 2.18 -12.26 -9.28
CA PHE A 108 1.17 -12.38 -8.23
C PHE A 108 1.79 -12.78 -6.90
N THR A 109 2.71 -13.75 -6.89
CA THR A 109 3.43 -14.16 -5.68
C THR A 109 4.22 -13.01 -5.05
N SER A 110 4.92 -12.20 -5.85
CA SER A 110 5.61 -10.98 -5.38
C SER A 110 4.61 -9.99 -4.75
N ALA A 111 3.49 -9.74 -5.41
CA ALA A 111 2.46 -8.81 -4.91
C ALA A 111 1.87 -9.26 -3.56
N VAL A 112 1.50 -10.54 -3.42
CA VAL A 112 0.97 -11.08 -2.15
C VAL A 112 2.04 -11.26 -1.06
N ALA A 113 3.33 -11.32 -1.44
CA ALA A 113 4.45 -11.24 -0.50
C ALA A 113 4.69 -9.80 0.02
N GLY A 114 3.95 -8.82 -0.50
CA GLY A 114 3.96 -7.43 -0.05
C GLY A 114 4.80 -6.48 -0.91
N ASP A 115 5.34 -6.95 -2.03
CA ASP A 115 6.13 -6.12 -2.93
C ASP A 115 5.26 -5.28 -3.87
N VAL A 116 4.41 -4.44 -3.25
CA VAL A 116 3.44 -3.60 -3.96
C VAL A 116 4.01 -2.24 -4.36
N TRP A 117 5.29 -1.97 -4.10
CA TRP A 117 5.97 -0.73 -4.52
C TRP A 117 6.92 -0.94 -5.70
N ASP A 118 7.12 -2.18 -6.16
CA ASP A 118 7.85 -2.48 -7.39
C ASP A 118 7.00 -2.14 -8.61
N ASP A 119 7.34 -1.04 -9.29
CA ASP A 119 6.65 -0.59 -10.50
C ASP A 119 6.98 -1.47 -11.72
N GLU A 120 8.02 -2.32 -11.63
CA GLU A 120 8.40 -3.24 -12.69
C GLU A 120 7.59 -4.54 -12.69
N ASN A 121 6.88 -4.82 -11.60
CA ASN A 121 6.02 -5.98 -11.49
C ASN A 121 4.87 -5.92 -12.52
N ILE A 122 4.88 -6.90 -13.43
CA ILE A 122 3.98 -6.97 -14.60
C ILE A 122 2.49 -6.95 -14.24
N ILE A 123 2.11 -7.40 -13.04
CA ILE A 123 0.71 -7.38 -12.60
C ILE A 123 0.15 -5.96 -12.47
N PHE A 124 0.99 -5.00 -12.07
CA PHE A 124 0.64 -3.59 -11.97
C PHE A 124 0.75 -2.88 -13.33
N LYS A 125 1.74 -3.24 -14.15
CA LYS A 125 1.88 -2.70 -15.53
C LYS A 125 0.70 -3.05 -16.41
N MET A 126 0.20 -4.27 -16.29
CA MET A 126 -0.95 -4.75 -17.05
C MET A 126 -2.30 -4.27 -16.49
N LYS A 127 -2.30 -3.49 -15.39
CA LYS A 127 -3.52 -3.04 -14.69
C LYS A 127 -4.47 -4.19 -14.36
N VAL A 128 -3.91 -5.38 -14.12
CA VAL A 128 -4.65 -6.53 -13.59
C VAL A 128 -5.05 -6.23 -12.14
N LEU A 129 -4.19 -5.50 -11.45
CA LEU A 129 -4.40 -4.85 -10.16
C LEU A 129 -4.23 -3.35 -10.34
#